data_AF-A0A1Q6RCC0-F1
#
_entry.id   AF-A0A1Q6RCC0-F1
#
_cell.length_a   1.000
_cell.length_b   1.000
_cell.length_c   1.000
_cell.angle_alpha   90.00
_cell.angle_beta   90.00
_cell.angle_gamma   90.00
#
_symmetry.space_group_name_H-M   'P 1'
#
loop_
_entity.id
_entity.type
_entity.pdbx_description
1 polymer ?
#
loop_
_entity_poly.entity_id
_entity_poly.type
_entity_poly.pdbx_seq_one_letter_code
_entity_poly.pdbx_strand_id
1 'polypeptide(L)' 'MFAAKGSRLAVSDAGCAAVCCKAALQAASLNVFINTKSLKNREVAEDMNRHANVMLNKYCSVADEIFNDVKAGFGQ' A
#
# COMPACT_ATOMS: atom_id res chain seq x y z
N MET A 1 -12.82 5.98 17.04
CA MET A 1 -12.75 7.41 16.64
C MET A 1 -11.37 7.96 16.97
N PHE A 2 -10.41 7.93 16.03
CA PHE A 2 -9.10 8.61 16.21
C PHE A 2 -8.85 9.71 15.17
N ALA A 3 -9.74 9.89 14.18
CA ALA A 3 -9.67 10.98 13.21
C ALA A 3 -10.05 12.36 13.79
N ALA A 4 -10.65 12.42 14.99
CA ALA A 4 -11.12 13.67 15.59
C ALA A 4 -10.13 14.32 16.57
N LYS A 5 -8.97 13.70 16.85
CA LYS A 5 -8.00 14.18 17.87
C LYS A 5 -6.55 14.25 17.40
N GLY A 6 -6.26 14.01 16.13
CA GLY A 6 -4.96 14.37 15.57
C GLY A 6 -4.91 15.87 15.35
N SER A 7 -3.88 16.55 15.85
CA SER A 7 -3.47 17.86 15.31
C SER A 7 -3.49 17.78 13.77
N ARG A 8 -3.87 18.83 13.04
CA ARG A 8 -3.82 18.84 11.56
C ARG A 8 -2.49 18.32 11.00
N LEU A 9 -1.40 18.48 11.76
CA LEU A 9 -0.08 17.92 11.46
C LEU A 9 -0.03 16.38 11.52
N ALA A 10 -0.67 15.75 12.51
CA ALA A 10 -0.76 14.30 12.60
C ALA A 10 -1.64 13.68 11.48
N VAL A 11 -2.54 14.48 10.91
CA VAL A 11 -3.37 14.07 9.76
C VAL A 11 -2.56 14.12 8.46
N SER A 12 -1.70 15.13 8.25
CA SER A 12 -0.77 15.13 7.11
C SER A 12 0.22 13.97 7.15
N ASP A 13 0.77 13.65 8.33
CA ASP A 13 1.71 12.54 8.48
C ASP A 13 1.08 11.19 8.11
N ALA A 14 -0.21 11.00 8.40
CA ALA A 14 -0.96 9.81 7.99
C ALA A 14 -1.08 9.69 6.46
N GLY A 15 -1.35 10.81 5.77
CA GLY A 15 -1.39 10.84 4.30
C GLY A 15 -0.02 10.54 3.68
N CYS A 16 1.05 11.13 4.22
CA CYS A 16 2.42 10.83 3.80
C CYS A 16 2.76 9.34 4.01
N ALA A 17 2.46 8.80 5.19
CA ALA A 17 2.69 7.39 5.51
C ALA A 17 1.94 6.45 4.56
N ALA A 18 0.68 6.75 4.22
CA ALA A 18 -0.11 5.96 3.28
C ALA A 18 0.56 5.88 1.90
N VAL A 19 1.01 7.01 1.34
CA VAL A 19 1.70 7.04 0.05
C VAL A 19 3.04 6.30 0.11
N CYS A 20 3.82 6.50 1.17
CA CYS A 20 5.09 5.77 1.35
C CYS A 20 4.87 4.26 1.43
N CYS A 21 3.87 3.80 2.20
CA CYS A 21 3.54 2.38 2.30
C CYS A 21 3.07 1.81 0.96
N LYS A 22 2.25 2.54 0.20
CA LYS A 22 1.83 2.14 -1.15
C LYS A 22 3.03 1.97 -2.08
N ALA A 23 3.91 2.97 -2.13
CA ALA A 23 5.10 2.92 -2.97
C ALA A 23 6.02 1.75 -2.57
N ALA A 24 6.23 1.54 -1.27
CA ALA A 24 7.03 0.43 -0.76
C ALA A 24 6.43 -0.93 -1.13
N LEU A 25 5.10 -1.09 -1.01
CA LEU A 25 4.41 -2.32 -1.40
C LEU A 25 4.54 -2.58 -2.91
N GLN A 26 4.33 -1.56 -3.74
CA GLN A 26 4.49 -1.66 -5.19
C GLN A 26 5.93 -2.05 -5.55
N ALA A 27 6.93 -1.40 -4.95
CA ALA A 27 8.34 -1.75 -5.16
C ALA A 27 8.66 -3.20 -4.71
N ALA A 28 8.19 -3.61 -3.54
CA ALA A 28 8.38 -4.97 -3.04
C ALA A 28 7.75 -6.02 -3.98
N SER A 29 6.58 -5.72 -4.55
CA SER A 29 5.91 -6.62 -5.48
C SER A 29 6.73 -6.89 -6.75
N LEU A 30 7.47 -5.91 -7.26
CA LEU A 30 8.36 -6.09 -8.42
C LEU A 30 9.46 -7.12 -8.11
N ASN A 31 10.02 -7.08 -6.89
CA ASN A 31 11.02 -8.04 -6.44
C ASN A 31 10.44 -9.44 -6.30
N VAL A 32 9.19 -9.57 -5.83
CA VAL A 32 8.49 -10.86 -5.81
C VAL A 32 8.32 -11.39 -7.23
N PHE A 33 7.77 -10.57 -8.13
CA PHE A 33 7.46 -10.99 -9.50
C PHE A 33 8.71 -11.37 -10.32
N ILE A 34 9.85 -10.71 -10.11
CA ILE A 34 11.09 -11.10 -10.79
C ILE A 34 11.68 -12.40 -10.20
N ASN A 35 11.66 -12.55 -8.87
CA ASN A 35 12.21 -13.74 -8.21
C ASN A 35 11.35 -14.99 -8.46
N THR A 36 10.03 -14.86 -8.58
CA THR A 36 9.14 -16.00 -8.86
C THR A 36 9.28 -16.54 -10.30
N LYS A 37 9.89 -15.78 -11.22
CA LYS A 37 10.22 -16.28 -12.56
C LYS A 37 11.32 -17.34 -12.56
N SER A 38 12.29 -17.24 -11.64
CA SER A 38 13.40 -18.20 -11.54
C SER A 38 13.12 -19.37 -10.60
N LEU A 39 12.02 -19.33 -9.84
CA LEU A 39 11.60 -20.41 -8.95
C LEU A 39 11.21 -21.67 -9.73
N LYS A 40 11.90 -22.79 -9.42
CA LYS A 40 11.61 -24.12 -9.97
C LYS A 40 10.27 -24.67 -9.47
N ASN A 41 9.94 -24.44 -8.19
CA ASN A 41 8.64 -24.81 -7.64
C ASN A 41 7.58 -23.81 -8.11
N ARG A 42 6.78 -24.23 -9.09
CA ARG A 42 5.76 -23.39 -9.73
C ARG A 42 4.57 -23.09 -8.82
N GLU A 43 4.18 -24.04 -7.98
CA GLU A 43 3.08 -23.85 -7.02
C GLU A 43 3.40 -22.73 -6.03
N VAL A 44 4.61 -22.75 -5.45
CA VAL A 44 5.08 -21.69 -4.55
C VAL A 44 5.21 -20.35 -5.28
N ALA A 45 5.72 -20.36 -6.52
CA ALA A 45 5.84 -19.14 -7.33
C ALA A 45 4.49 -18.48 -7.59
N GLU A 46 3.48 -19.28 -7.94
CA GLU A 46 2.11 -18.81 -8.17
C GLU A 46 1.46 -18.32 -6.87
N ASP A 47 1.67 -19.02 -5.76
CA ASP A 47 1.14 -18.61 -4.47
C ASP A 47 1.70 -17.26 -4.00
N MET A 48 3.01 -17.07 -4.11
CA MET A 48 3.67 -15.79 -3.83
C MET A 48 3.14 -14.66 -4.74
N ASN A 49 2.95 -14.95 -6.04
CA ASN A 49 2.39 -13.97 -6.97
C ASN A 49 0.93 -13.63 -6.62
N ARG A 50 0.11 -14.62 -6.25
CA ARG A 50 -1.26 -14.41 -5.79
C ARG A 50 -1.28 -13.53 -4.54
N HIS A 51 -0.47 -13.84 -3.54
CA HIS A 51 -0.38 -13.03 -2.32
C HIS A 51 0.05 -11.59 -2.60
N ALA A 52 1.07 -11.38 -3.43
CA ALA A 52 1.50 -10.04 -3.82
C ALA A 52 0.37 -9.27 -4.53
N ASN A 53 -0.35 -9.89 -5.46
CA ASN A 53 -1.47 -9.27 -6.15
C ASN A 53 -2.64 -8.94 -5.22
N VAL A 54 -2.98 -9.83 -4.28
CA VAL A 54 -4.02 -9.57 -3.26
C VAL A 54 -3.63 -8.37 -2.40
N MET A 55 -2.38 -8.31 -1.95
CA MET A 55 -1.86 -7.19 -1.16
C MET A 55 -1.94 -5.88 -1.96
N LEU A 56 -1.49 -5.88 -3.22
CA LEU A 56 -1.53 -4.70 -4.10
C LEU A 56 -2.96 -4.19 -4.29
N ASN A 57 -3.89 -5.08 -4.65
CA ASN A 57 -5.28 -4.69 -4.91
C ASN A 57 -5.94 -4.09 -3.68
N LYS A 58 -5.71 -4.68 -2.50
CA LYS A 58 -6.31 -4.19 -1.26
C LYS A 58 -5.64 -2.91 -0.77
N TYR A 59 -4.33 -2.93 -0.58
CA TYR A 59 -3.65 -1.89 0.18
C TYR A 59 -3.28 -0.66 -0.65
N CYS A 60 -3.21 -0.77 -2.00
CA CYS A 60 -3.16 0.43 -2.84
C CYS A 60 -4.46 1.24 -2.72
N SER A 61 -5.63 0.58 -2.75
CA SER A 61 -6.93 1.25 -2.57
C SER A 61 -7.01 1.92 -1.20
N VAL A 62 -6.69 1.19 -0.13
CA VAL A 62 -6.71 1.72 1.24
C VAL A 62 -5.77 2.92 1.39
N ALA A 63 -4.57 2.86 0.80
CA ALA A 63 -3.64 3.98 0.85
C ALA A 63 -4.17 5.22 0.10
N ASP A 64 -4.80 5.02 -1.06
CA ASP A 64 -5.42 6.10 -1.82
C ASP A 64 -6.62 6.71 -1.08
N GLU A 65 -7.45 5.89 -0.45
CA GLU A 65 -8.56 6.32 0.41
C GLU A 65 -8.05 7.20 1.56
N ILE A 66 -7.04 6.73 2.31
CA ILE A 66 -6.45 7.50 3.42
C ILE A 66 -5.87 8.83 2.91
N PHE A 67 -5.13 8.81 1.80
CA PHE A 67 -4.56 10.02 1.23
C PHE A 67 -5.64 11.02 0.80
N ASN A 68 -6.69 10.54 0.15
CA ASN A 68 -7.80 11.38 -0.31
C ASN A 68 -8.60 11.97 0.86
N ASP A 69 -8.83 11.20 1.93
CA ASP A 69 -9.48 11.68 3.15
C ASP A 69 -8.66 12.79 3.82
N VAL A 70 -7.34 12.59 3.92
CA VAL A 70 -6.41 13.60 4.45
C VAL A 70 -6.41 14.84 3.57
N LYS A 71 -6.33 14.68 2.25
CA LYS A 71 -6.35 15.78 1.28
C LYS A 71 -7.66 16.59 1.37
N ALA A 72 -8.80 15.92 1.45
CA ALA A 72 -10.11 16.56 1.60
C ALA A 72 -10.19 17.38 2.90
N GLY A 73 -9.53 16.92 3.98
CA GLY A 73 -9.38 17.67 5.23
C GLY A 73 -8.60 19.00 5.11
N PHE A 74 -7.88 19.22 4.00
CA PHE A 74 -7.21 20.49 3.69
C PHE A 74 -8.04 21.41 2.77
N GLY A 75 -9.22 20.97 2.31
CA GLY A 75 -10.06 21.74 1.37
C GLY A 75 -9.50 21.78 -0.06
N GLN A 76 -8.74 20.76 -0.46
CA GLN A 76 -8.13 20.60 -1.80
C GLN A 76 -8.66 19.38 -2.55
#